data_AF-A0A6N1DNN4-F1
#
_entry.id   AF-A0A6N1DNN4-F1
#
_cell.length_a   1.000
_cell.length_b   1.000
_cell.length_c   1.000
_cell.angle_alpha   90.00
_cell.angle_beta   90.00
_cell.angle_gamma   90.00
#
_symmetry.space_group_name_H-M   'P 1'
#
loop_
_entity.id
_entity.type
_entity.pdbx_description
1 polymer ?
#
loop_
_entity_poly.entity_id
_entity_poly.type
_entity_poly.pdbx_seq_one_letter_code
_entity_poly.pdbx_strand_id
1 'polypeptide(L)' 'MSHVVLDARRLLCPMPVIRVQDKIKELAPGDTLEVVCTDPGAASDVPAWCRVHGHQVLDIAERDRELIITLKVC' A
#
# COMPACT_ATOMS: atom_id res chain seq x y z
N MET A 1 -0.90 5.85 17.10
CA MET A 1 -0.93 5.83 15.63
C MET A 1 0.51 5.77 15.17
N SER A 2 0.92 4.62 14.65
CA SER A 2 2.24 4.44 14.08
C SER A 2 2.20 4.64 12.56
N HIS A 3 3.31 5.11 12.00
CA HIS A 3 3.50 5.27 10.57
C HIS A 3 4.58 4.29 10.12
N VAL A 4 4.24 3.42 9.18
CA VAL A 4 5.12 2.35 8.70
C VAL A 4 5.28 2.45 7.20
N VAL A 5 6.52 2.30 6.73
CA VAL A 5 6.85 2.33 5.31
C VAL A 5 7.16 0.91 4.83
N LEU A 6 6.56 0.51 3.71
CA LEU A 6 6.76 -0.75 3.04
C LEU A 6 7.39 -0.50 1.66
N ASP A 7 8.60 -1.02 1.48
CA ASP A 7 9.27 -1.03 0.19
C ASP A 7 8.79 -2.23 -0.64
N ALA A 8 8.01 -1.95 -1.68
CA ALA A 8 7.51 -2.87 -2.68
C ALA A 8 8.05 -2.52 -4.09
N ARG A 9 9.19 -1.81 -4.16
CA ARG A 9 9.82 -1.45 -5.45
C ARG A 9 10.33 -2.70 -6.16
N ARG A 10 10.37 -2.64 -7.49
CA ARG A 10 10.81 -3.74 -8.39
C ARG A 10 9.99 -5.02 -8.25
N LEU A 11 8.86 -4.98 -7.56
CA LEU A 11 7.87 -6.05 -7.52
C LEU A 11 6.83 -5.76 -8.61
N LEU A 12 6.49 -6.78 -9.40
CA LEU A 12 5.42 -6.72 -10.39
C LEU A 12 4.16 -7.40 -9.83
N CYS A 13 3.00 -6.97 -10.30
CA CYS A 13 1.72 -7.58 -9.99
C CYS A 13 1.78 -9.12 -10.07
N PRO A 14 1.30 -9.86 -9.04
CA PRO A 14 0.50 -9.40 -7.88
C PRO A 14 1.33 -9.08 -6.61
N MET A 15 2.66 -9.08 -6.70
CA MET A 15 3.53 -9.04 -5.52
C MET A 15 3.36 -7.80 -4.63
N PRO A 16 3.15 -6.56 -5.14
CA PRO A 16 2.90 -5.40 -4.29
C PRO A 16 1.71 -5.58 -3.35
N VAL A 17 0.60 -6.13 -3.85
CA VAL A 17 -0.62 -6.36 -3.05
C VAL A 17 -0.39 -7.42 -1.96
N ILE A 18 0.33 -8.50 -2.29
CA ILE A 18 0.65 -9.55 -1.31
C ILE A 18 1.51 -8.98 -0.18
N ARG A 19 2.50 -8.13 -0.50
CA ARG A 19 3.31 -7.46 0.53
C ARG A 19 2.50 -6.52 1.41
N VAL A 20 1.57 -5.77 0.82
CA VAL A 20 0.65 -4.91 1.57
C VAL A 20 -0.19 -5.75 2.53
N GLN A 21 -0.79 -6.84 2.03
CA GLN A 21 -1.58 -7.76 2.85
C GLN A 21 -0.78 -8.34 4.01
N ASP A 22 0.43 -8.83 3.76
CA ASP A 22 1.27 -9.40 4.82
C ASP A 22 1.66 -8.34 5.84
N LYS A 23 1.99 -7.13 5.40
CA LYS A 23 2.38 -6.06 6.31
C LYS A 23 1.23 -5.60 7.19
N ILE A 24 0.02 -5.49 6.64
CA ILE A 24 -1.16 -5.08 7.39
C ILE A 24 -1.51 -6.06 8.52
N LYS A 25 -1.24 -7.37 8.37
CA LYS A 25 -1.45 -8.36 9.46
C LYS A 25 -0.62 -8.06 10.71
N GLU A 26 0.46 -7.30 10.58
CA GLU A 26 1.35 -6.89 11.68
C GLU A 26 0.95 -5.53 12.31
N LEU A 27 -0.01 -4.80 11.71
CA LEU A 27 -0.39 -3.45 12.11
C LEU A 27 -1.70 -3.44 12.88
N ALA A 28 -1.88 -2.42 13.73
CA ALA A 28 -3.12 -2.22 14.47
C ALA A 28 -4.09 -1.30 13.70
N PRO A 29 -5.41 -1.45 13.92
CA PRO A 29 -6.39 -0.48 13.44
C PRO A 29 -6.03 0.95 13.88
N GLY A 30 -6.05 1.88 12.94
CA GLY A 30 -5.63 3.27 13.12
C GLY A 30 -4.17 3.55 12.73
N ASP A 31 -3.35 2.52 12.46
CA ASP A 31 -2.01 2.71 11.91
C ASP A 31 -2.06 3.10 10.43
N THR A 32 -0.99 3.74 9.97
CA THR A 32 -0.82 4.16 8.58
C THR A 32 0.32 3.40 7.93
N LEU A 33 0.06 2.86 6.75
CA LEU A 33 1.02 2.16 5.91
C LEU A 33 1.27 2.97 4.63
N GLU A 34 2.51 3.38 4.42
CA GLU A 34 2.98 3.98 3.17
C GLU A 34 3.67 2.89 2.33
N VAL A 35 3.24 2.70 1.09
CA VAL A 35 3.72 1.65 0.20
C VAL A 35 4.43 2.30 -0.97
N VAL A 36 5.74 2.06 -1.10
CA VAL A 36 6.54 2.57 -2.22
C VAL A 36 6.68 1.46 -3.24
N CYS A 37 6.22 1.67 -4.46
CA CYS A 37 6.23 0.69 -5.54
C CYS A 37 6.66 1.34 -6.85
N THR A 38 7.11 0.54 -7.81
CA THR A 38 7.51 1.03 -9.16
C THR A 38 6.64 0.43 -10.26
N ASP A 39 5.69 -0.42 -9.89
CA ASP A 39 4.76 -1.06 -10.82
C ASP A 39 3.54 -0.15 -11.02
N PRO A 40 3.25 0.32 -12.24
CA PRO A 40 2.07 1.14 -12.52
C PRO A 40 0.76 0.39 -12.19
N GLY A 41 0.75 -0.95 -12.23
CA GLY A 41 -0.42 -1.75 -11.85
C GLY A 41 -0.84 -1.55 -10.40
N ALA A 42 0.12 -1.32 -9.50
CA ALA A 42 -0.13 -1.13 -8.07
C ALA A 42 -1.04 0.07 -7.78
N ALA A 43 -1.07 1.08 -8.65
CA ALA A 43 -1.96 2.25 -8.52
C ALA A 43 -3.44 1.89 -8.55
N SER A 44 -3.79 0.81 -9.26
CA SER A 44 -5.16 0.31 -9.31
C SER A 44 -5.39 -0.82 -8.32
N ASP A 45 -4.42 -1.74 -8.21
CA ASP A 45 -4.56 -2.98 -7.47
C ASP A 45 -4.60 -2.77 -5.94
N VAL A 46 -3.71 -1.92 -5.40
CA VAL A 46 -3.66 -1.67 -3.94
C VAL A 46 -4.94 -0.97 -3.46
N PRO A 47 -5.44 0.10 -4.12
CA PRO A 47 -6.72 0.71 -3.73
C PRO A 47 -7.91 -0.23 -3.90
N ALA A 48 -7.93 -1.05 -4.96
CA ALA A 48 -8.98 -2.06 -5.14
C ALA A 48 -8.97 -3.07 -4.00
N TRP A 49 -7.79 -3.59 -3.63
CA TRP A 49 -7.64 -4.50 -2.52
C TRP A 49 -8.07 -3.86 -1.19
N CYS A 50 -7.68 -2.61 -0.93
CA CYS A 50 -8.09 -1.87 0.27
C CYS A 50 -9.61 -1.75 0.38
N ARG A 51 -10.31 -1.39 -0.72
CA ARG A 51 -11.77 -1.31 -0.74
C ARG A 51 -12.45 -2.63 -0.42
N VAL A 52 -11.91 -3.75 -0.90
CA VAL A 52 -12.45 -5.09 -0.63
C VAL A 52 -12.23 -5.51 0.82
N HIS A 53 -11.11 -5.11 1.43
CA HIS A 53 -10.70 -5.53 2.78
C HIS A 53 -11.03 -4.51 3.88
N GLY A 54 -11.71 -3.40 3.53
CA GLY A 54 -12.18 -2.40 4.50
C GLY A 54 -11.12 -1.38 4.93
N HIS A 55 -9.97 -1.32 4.27
CA HIS A 55 -8.94 -0.32 4.55
C HIS A 55 -9.17 0.96 3.76
N GLN A 56 -8.71 2.09 4.29
CA GLN A 56 -8.91 3.40 3.69
C GLN A 56 -7.63 3.89 3.01
N VAL A 57 -7.67 4.10 1.70
CA VAL A 57 -6.58 4.82 1.01
C VAL A 57 -6.67 6.30 1.38
N LEU A 58 -5.57 6.85 1.87
CA LEU A 58 -5.45 8.25 2.27
C LEU A 58 -4.86 9.12 1.15
N ASP A 59 -3.83 8.62 0.47
CA ASP A 59 -3.15 9.36 -0.60
C ASP A 59 -2.51 8.42 -1.64
N ILE A 60 -2.37 8.91 -2.86
CA ILE A 60 -1.64 8.26 -3.95
C ILE A 60 -0.82 9.33 -4.65
N ALA A 61 0.49 9.23 -4.57
CA ALA A 61 1.43 10.16 -5.18
C ALA A 61 2.38 9.43 -6.13
N GLU A 62 2.77 10.10 -7.20
CA GLU A 62 3.83 9.63 -8.10
C GLU A 62 5.01 10.61 -8.04
N ARG A 63 6.21 10.10 -7.74
CA ARG A 63 7.44 10.89 -7.67
C ARG A 63 8.61 10.10 -8.22
N ASP A 64 9.40 10.70 -9.11
CA ASP A 64 10.66 10.11 -9.60
C ASP A 64 10.53 8.66 -10.13
N ARG A 65 9.41 8.33 -10.79
CA ARG A 65 9.03 6.98 -11.27
C ARG A 65 8.73 5.95 -10.17
N GLU A 66 8.54 6.41 -8.95
CA GLU A 66 8.00 5.64 -7.84
C GLU A 66 6.55 6.08 -7.58
N LEU A 67 5.70 5.10 -7.31
CA LEU A 67 4.33 5.24 -6.87
C LEU A 67 4.29 5.04 -5.36
N ILE A 68 3.74 6.01 -4.63
CA ILE A 68 3.64 6.03 -3.18
C ILE A 68 2.16 5.99 -2.84
N ILE A 69 1.72 4.92 -2.17
CA ILE A 69 0.32 4.73 -1.77
C ILE A 69 0.27 4.74 -0.25
N THR A 70 -0.44 5.71 0.31
CA THR A 70 -0.65 5.79 1.76
C THR A 70 -2.05 5.30 2.09
N LEU A 71 -2.15 4.35 3.02
CA LEU A 71 -3.43 3.79 3.47
C LEU A 71 -3.47 3.70 5.00
N LYS A 72 -4.66 3.79 5.55
CA LYS A 72 -4.97 3.59 6.96
C LYS A 72 -5.55 2.20 7.16
N VAL A 73 -5.00 1.49 8.14
CA VAL A 73 -5.52 0.22 8.62
C VAL A 73 -6.77 0.50 9.45
N CYS A 74 -7.85 -0.23 9.18
CA CYS A 74 -9.16 -0.07 9.79
C CYS A 74 -9.58 -1.40 10.41
#